data_AF-A0A6B2DMT1-F1
#
_entry.id   AF-A0A6B2DMT1-F1
#
_cell.length_a   1.000
_cell.length_b   1.000
_cell.length_c   1.000
_cell.angle_alpha   90.00
_cell.angle_beta   90.00
_cell.angle_gamma   90.00
#
_symmetry.space_group_name_H-M   'P 1'
#
loop_
_entity.id
_entity.type
_entity.pdbx_description
1 polymer ?
#
loop_
_entity_poly.entity_id
_entity_poly.type
_entity_poly.pdbx_seq_one_letter_code
_entity_poly.pdbx_strand_id
1 'polypeptide(L)' 'GLDVSVGNTAAARPPDPALAGSGSGAGLAGLRQRVELVGGRFDAGPAPGGGFRVGAILPAYVPTVEGTHCDPGARGR' A
#
# COMPACT_ATOMS: atom_id res chain seq x y z
N GLY A 1 -14.10 -5.09 -0.70
CA GLY A 1 -12.71 -4.67 -0.52
C GLY A 1 -12.67 -3.41 0.32
N LEU A 2 -11.49 -3.04 0.82
CA LEU A 2 -11.25 -1.77 1.50
C LEU A 2 -10.71 -0.75 0.49
N ASP A 3 -11.31 0.43 0.44
CA ASP A 3 -10.79 1.57 -0.33
C ASP A 3 -9.97 2.48 0.58
N VAL A 4 -8.71 2.71 0.23
CA VAL A 4 -7.76 3.51 1.01
C VAL A 4 -7.26 4.64 0.13
N SER A 5 -7.36 5.87 0.64
CA SER A 5 -6.80 7.04 -0.04
C SER A 5 -5.94 7.86 0.91
N VAL A 6 -4.80 8.31 0.39
CA VAL A 6 -3.89 9.24 1.07
C VAL A 6 -3.70 10.44 0.14
N GLY A 7 -4.00 11.63 0.65
CA GLY A 7 -3.87 12.88 -0.08
C GLY A 7 -2.85 13.80 0.56
N ASN A 8 -1.97 14.36 -0.26
CA ASN A 8 -1.19 15.53 0.07
C ASN A 8 -1.74 16.71 -0.72
N THR A 9 -2.00 17.84 -0.07
CA THR A 9 -2.44 19.07 -0.75
C THR A 9 -1.27 19.74 -1.48
N ALA A 10 -1.56 20.81 -2.22
CA ALA A 10 -0.50 21.62 -2.82
C ALA A 10 0.47 22.13 -1.74
N ALA A 11 1.76 22.16 -2.09
CA ALA A 11 2.78 22.69 -1.19
C ALA A 11 2.59 24.20 -0.98
N ALA A 12 2.64 24.65 0.27
CA ALA A 12 2.54 26.07 0.61
C ALA A 12 3.86 26.85 0.36
N ARG A 13 4.96 26.14 0.09
CA ARG A 13 6.31 26.70 -0.10
C ARG A 13 7.00 25.97 -1.25
N PRO A 14 7.94 26.63 -1.96
CA PRO A 14 8.78 25.96 -2.94
C PRO A 14 9.48 24.71 -2.36
N PRO A 15 9.65 23.64 -3.16
CA PRO A 15 10.29 22.42 -2.72
C PRO A 15 11.76 22.68 -2.36
N ASP A 16 12.23 22.05 -1.29
CA ASP A 16 13.64 22.05 -0.95
C ASP A 16 14.41 21.22 -2.00
N PRO A 17 15.39 21.79 -2.70
CA PRO A 17 16.12 21.11 -3.76
C PRO A 17 16.90 19.87 -3.26
N ALA A 18 17.37 19.86 -2.00
CA ALA A 18 18.04 18.70 -1.43
C ALA A 18 17.06 17.55 -1.18
N LEU A 19 15.83 17.86 -0.75
CA LEU A 19 14.77 16.84 -0.57
C LEU A 19 14.19 16.37 -1.91
N ALA A 20 14.00 17.28 -2.87
CA ALA A 20 13.45 16.94 -4.18
C ALA A 20 14.32 15.93 -4.96
N GLY A 21 15.65 15.99 -4.80
CA GLY A 21 16.58 15.08 -5.47
C GLY A 21 16.95 13.82 -4.69
N SER A 22 16.64 13.73 -3.39
CA SER A 22 17.06 12.60 -2.54
C SER A 22 16.08 11.43 -2.52
N GLY A 23 14.86 11.62 -3.03
CA GLY A 23 13.86 10.56 -3.12
C GLY A 23 14.25 9.53 -4.19
N SER A 24 14.50 8.29 -3.78
CA SER A 24 14.80 7.18 -4.70
C SER A 24 13.63 6.76 -5.60
N GLY A 25 12.42 7.30 -5.37
CA GLY A 25 11.19 6.90 -6.06
C GLY A 25 10.69 5.49 -5.70
N ALA A 26 11.46 4.72 -4.91
CA ALA A 26 11.17 3.31 -4.63
C ALA A 26 9.92 3.09 -3.75
N GLY A 27 9.49 4.09 -2.99
CA GLY A 27 8.35 3.98 -2.09
C GLY A 27 7.04 3.63 -2.81
N LEU A 28 6.73 4.31 -3.91
CA LEU A 28 5.52 4.06 -4.70
C LEU A 28 5.58 2.71 -5.43
N ALA A 29 6.75 2.33 -5.94
CA ALA A 29 6.96 1.03 -6.56
C ALA A 29 6.74 -0.11 -5.54
N GLY A 30 7.35 0.00 -4.36
CA GLY A 30 7.17 -0.99 -3.28
C GLY A 30 5.75 -1.06 -2.74
N LEU A 31 5.01 0.06 -2.70
CA LEU A 31 3.59 0.06 -2.36
C LEU A 31 2.77 -0.68 -3.42
N ARG A 32 2.96 -0.36 -4.71
CA ARG A 32 2.28 -1.04 -5.82
C ARG A 32 2.50 -2.55 -5.74
N GLN A 33 3.76 -2.98 -5.62
CA GLN A 33 4.11 -4.39 -5.54
C GLN A 33 3.37 -5.10 -4.39
N ARG A 34 3.33 -4.50 -3.19
CA ARG A 34 2.65 -5.09 -2.03
C ARG A 34 1.13 -5.14 -2.19
N VAL A 35 0.52 -4.12 -2.79
CA VAL A 35 -0.92 -4.09 -3.07
C VAL A 35 -1.28 -5.16 -4.10
N GLU A 36 -0.53 -5.27 -5.18
CA GLU A 36 -0.74 -6.27 -6.22
C GLU A 36 -0.48 -7.70 -5.70
N LEU A 37 0.52 -7.87 -4.81
CA LEU A 37 0.85 -9.16 -4.19
C LEU A 37 -0.33 -9.77 -3.43
N VAL A 38 -1.16 -8.93 -2.80
CA VAL A 38 -2.37 -9.40 -2.12
C VAL A 38 -3.61 -9.40 -3.02
N GLY A 39 -3.46 -9.16 -4.33
CA GLY A 39 -4.58 -9.11 -5.28
C GLY A 39 -5.39 -7.80 -5.24
N GLY A 40 -4.81 -6.74 -4.70
CA GLY A 40 -5.39 -5.40 -4.71
C GLY A 40 -5.06 -4.60 -5.97
N ARG A 41 -5.59 -3.38 -6.05
CA ARG A 41 -5.33 -2.40 -7.13
C ARG A 41 -4.71 -1.13 -6.54
N PHE A 42 -3.73 -0.56 -7.23
CA PHE A 42 -3.00 0.63 -6.78
C PHE A 42 -3.00 1.72 -7.85
N ASP A 43 -3.19 2.98 -7.44
CA ASP A 43 -2.94 4.17 -8.26
C ASP A 43 -2.19 5.24 -7.46
N ALA A 44 -1.38 6.04 -8.15
CA ALA A 44 -0.71 7.18 -7.55
C ALA A 44 -0.42 8.25 -8.61
N GLY A 45 -0.65 9.52 -8.27
CA GLY A 45 -0.36 10.61 -9.19
C GLY A 45 -0.74 12.00 -8.68
N PRO A 46 -0.47 13.04 -9.49
CA PRO A 46 -0.87 14.41 -9.19
C PRO A 46 -2.40 14.52 -9.03
N ALA A 47 -2.82 15.31 -8.04
CA ALA A 47 -4.23 15.62 -7.82
C ALA A 47 -4.62 16.93 -8.53
N PRO A 48 -5.89 17.09 -8.96
CA PRO A 48 -6.37 18.29 -9.67
C PRO A 48 -6.12 19.63 -8.94
N GLY A 49 -5.90 19.61 -7.62
CA GLY A 49 -5.58 20.79 -6.81
C GLY A 49 -4.09 21.08 -6.64
N GLY A 50 -3.20 20.50 -7.44
CA GLY A 50 -1.74 20.71 -7.33
C GLY A 50 -1.07 19.90 -6.22
N GLY A 51 -1.81 18.96 -5.62
CA GLY A 51 -1.31 18.01 -4.63
C GLY A 51 -0.92 16.67 -5.24
N PHE A 52 -0.82 15.64 -4.39
CA PHE A 52 -0.55 14.26 -4.81
C PHE A 52 -1.51 13.30 -4.10
N ARG A 53 -1.98 12.28 -4.81
CA ARG A 53 -2.83 11.24 -4.26
C ARG A 53 -2.20 9.87 -4.44
N VAL A 54 -2.36 9.04 -3.42
CA VAL A 54 -2.19 7.59 -3.50
C VAL A 54 -3.53 6.94 -3.20
N GLY A 55 -3.96 6.02 -4.06
CA GLY A 55 -5.18 5.23 -3.92
C GLY A 55 -4.87 3.74 -3.95
N ALA A 56 -5.59 2.96 -3.13
CA ALA A 56 -5.50 1.52 -3.16
C ALA A 56 -6.85 0.86 -2.83
N ILE A 57 -7.20 -0.15 -3.60
CA ILE A 57 -8.30 -1.07 -3.30
C ILE A 57 -7.68 -2.37 -2.82
N LEU A 58 -7.94 -2.74 -1.58
CA LEU A 58 -7.46 -3.97 -0.97
C LEU A 58 -8.60 -5.00 -0.84
N PRO A 59 -8.30 -6.30 -0.87
CA PRO A 59 -9.26 -7.31 -0.41
C PRO A 59 -9.67 -7.05 1.05
N ALA A 60 -10.91 -7.38 1.40
CA ALA A 60 -11.38 -7.24 2.79
C ALA A 60 -10.79 -8.32 3.72
N TYR A 61 -10.28 -9.39 3.14
CA TYR A 61 -9.60 -10.47 3.84
C TYR A 61 -8.51 -11.03 2.93
N VAL A 62 -7.33 -11.23 3.49
CA VAL A 62 -6.23 -11.97 2.86
C VAL A 62 -5.98 -13.16 3.77
N PRO A 63 -6.23 -14.40 3.32
CA PRO A 63 -5.87 -15.56 4.11
C PRO A 63 -4.34 -15.58 4.26
N THR A 64 -3.86 -15.25 5.46
CA THR A 64 -2.52 -15.64 5.85
C THR A 64 -2.52 -17.14 6.04
N VAL A 65 -1.47 -17.80 5.58
CA VAL A 65 -1.18 -19.19 5.97
C VAL A 65 -0.84 -19.19 7.45
N GLU A 66 -1.85 -19.03 8.30
CA GLU A 66 -1.78 -19.56 9.65
C GLU A 66 -1.71 -21.06 9.44
N GLY A 67 -0.53 -21.59 9.76
CA GLY A 67 -0.19 -22.97 9.53
C GLY A 67 -1.35 -23.84 9.94
N THR A 68 -1.57 -24.90 9.17
CA THR A 68 -2.19 -26.11 9.65
C THR A 68 -1.77 -26.31 11.11
N HIS A 69 -2.59 -25.87 12.05
CA HIS A 69 -2.44 -26.28 13.43
C HIS A 69 -2.86 -27.74 13.36
N CYS A 70 -1.86 -28.57 13.08
CA CYS A 70 -1.95 -29.99 13.28
C CYS A 70 -2.18 -30.13 14.78
N ASP A 71 -3.44 -30.26 15.18
CA ASP A 71 -3.80 -30.76 16.48
C ASP A 71 -3.19 -32.17 16.58
N PRO A 72 -2.19 -32.40 17.45
CA PRO A 72 -1.61 -33.73 17.62
C PRO A 72 -2.57 -34.69 18.34
N GLY A 73 -3.79 -34.28 18.69
CA GLY A 73 -4.71 -35.01 19.58
C GLY A 73 -5.57 -36.11 18.94
N ALA A 74 -5.66 -36.22 17.62
CA ALA A 74 -6.60 -37.16 16.98
C ALA A 74 -6.02 -38.58 16.75
N ARG A 75 -5.48 -39.23 17.79
CA ARG A 75 -5.31 -40.71 17.84
C ARG A 75 -5.48 -41.19 19.28
N GLY A 76 -6.72 -41.32 19.72
CA GLY A 76 -7.05 -41.83 21.05
C GLY A 76 -8.48 -42.36 21.18
N ARG A 77 -8.84 -43.37 20.39
CA ARG A 77 -9.52 -44.63 20.77
C ARG A 77 -10.02 -45.38 19.55
#